data_AF-A0A5K1ADW8-F1
#
_entry.id   AF-A0A5K1ADW8-F1
#
_cell.length_a   1.000
_cell.length_b   1.000
_cell.length_c   1.000
_cell.angle_alpha   90.00
_cell.angle_beta   90.00
_cell.angle_gamma   90.00
#
_symmetry.space_group_name_H-M   'P 1'
#
loop_
_entity.id
_entity.type
_entity.pdbx_description
1 polymer ?
#
loop_
_entity_poly.entity_id
_entity_poly.type
_entity_poly.pdbx_seq_one_letter_code
_entity_poly.pdbx_strand_id
1 'polypeptide(L)'
;GEGPVTFVHSVTNSWRQNETTMYRHRVVVKNVSGKTITELKLQIEGLTGHLWGLQPADGKNVFTLPKWLPEVKPEQEFDFVYVQEGPQAHISVLSCN
;
A
#
# COMPACT_ATOMS: atom_id res chain seq x y z
N GLY A 1 13.45 12.17 10.12
CA GLY A 1 12.84 12.80 8.93
C GLY A 1 11.66 11.96 8.54
N GLU A 2 10.55 12.58 8.14
CA GLU A 2 9.45 11.86 7.50
C GLU A 2 9.99 11.20 6.20
N GLY A 3 9.52 9.99 5.89
CA GLY A 3 9.96 9.27 4.69
C GLY A 3 9.53 9.98 3.39
N PRO A 4 9.93 9.48 2.20
CA PRO A 4 9.56 10.12 0.92
C PRO A 4 8.05 10.07 0.62
N VAL A 5 7.32 9.22 1.33
CA VAL A 5 5.86 9.13 1.29
C VAL A 5 5.28 9.02 2.69
N THR A 6 4.03 9.43 2.84
CA THR A 6 3.22 9.19 4.06
C THR A 6 2.08 8.22 3.77
N PHE A 7 1.66 7.47 4.78
CA PHE A 7 0.57 6.51 4.70
C PHE A 7 -0.61 6.95 5.56
N VAL A 8 -1.81 6.95 4.99
CA VAL A 8 -3.07 7.10 5.73
C VAL A 8 -3.87 5.81 5.58
N HIS A 9 -4.13 5.15 6.70
CA HIS A 9 -4.82 3.87 6.73
C HIS A 9 -6.28 4.03 7.17
N SER A 10 -7.17 3.29 6.54
CA SER A 10 -8.59 3.25 6.92
C SER A 10 -9.21 1.88 6.62
N VAL A 11 -10.25 1.53 7.38
CA VAL A 11 -11.14 0.41 7.04
C VAL A 11 -12.35 0.99 6.31
N THR A 12 -12.59 0.52 5.09
CA THR A 12 -13.66 1.04 4.21
C THR A 12 -14.89 0.15 4.19
N ASN A 13 -14.75 -1.13 4.55
CA ASN A 13 -15.85 -2.06 4.67
C ASN A 13 -15.44 -3.24 5.58
N SER A 14 -16.40 -3.90 6.19
CA SER A 14 -16.21 -5.17 6.88
C SER A 14 -17.45 -6.06 6.72
N TRP A 15 -17.22 -7.38 6.65
CA TRP A 15 -18.31 -8.35 6.54
C TRP A 15 -17.91 -9.66 7.21
N ARG A 16 -18.92 -10.46 7.58
CA ARG A 16 -18.69 -11.83 8.03
C ARG A 16 -18.60 -12.77 6.83
N GLN A 17 -17.59 -13.62 6.85
CA GLN A 17 -17.43 -14.72 5.91
C GLN A 17 -17.16 -15.97 6.74
N ASN A 18 -18.13 -16.88 6.76
CA ASN A 18 -18.15 -18.02 7.69
C ASN A 18 -18.06 -17.55 9.15
N GLU A 19 -17.07 -18.05 9.89
CA GLU A 19 -16.82 -17.71 11.30
C GLU A 19 -15.86 -16.53 11.48
N THR A 20 -15.31 -15.96 10.40
CA THR A 20 -14.35 -14.85 10.47
C THR A 20 -14.95 -13.53 10.00
N THR A 21 -14.40 -12.42 10.52
CA THR A 21 -14.69 -11.07 10.04
C THR A 21 -13.58 -10.62 9.10
N MET A 22 -13.96 -10.31 7.86
CA MET A 22 -13.09 -9.77 6.82
C MET A 22 -13.14 -8.24 6.86
N TYR A 23 -11.99 -7.62 6.63
CA TYR A 23 -11.86 -6.17 6.57
C TYR A 23 -11.27 -5.75 5.23
N ARG A 24 -11.88 -4.74 4.59
CA ARG A 24 -11.32 -4.05 3.43
C ARG A 24 -10.56 -2.83 3.88
N HIS A 25 -9.24 -2.96 3.94
CA HIS A 25 -8.32 -1.89 4.25
C HIS A 25 -8.02 -1.06 3.00
N ARG A 26 -7.99 0.26 3.15
CA ARG A 26 -7.52 1.21 2.14
C ARG A 26 -6.34 1.98 2.71
N VAL A 27 -5.29 2.08 1.91
CA VAL A 27 -4.08 2.83 2.24
C VAL A 27 -3.90 3.91 1.18
N VAL A 28 -3.95 5.16 1.61
CA VAL A 28 -3.61 6.31 0.78
C VAL A 28 -2.12 6.58 0.97
N VAL A 29 -1.40 6.66 -0.13
CA VAL A 29 0.03 6.96 -0.20
C VAL A 29 0.18 8.34 -0.81
N LYS A 30 0.78 9.27 -0.06
CA LYS A 30 1.05 10.63 -0.53
C LYS A 30 2.54 10.84 -0.74
N ASN A 31 2.92 11.36 -1.90
CA ASN A 31 4.29 11.77 -2.14
C ASN A 31 4.60 13.10 -1.46
N VAL A 32 5.46 13.06 -0.45
CA VAL A 32 5.92 14.24 0.31
C VAL A 32 7.41 14.53 0.10
N SER A 33 8.04 13.85 -0.87
CA SER A 33 9.48 13.96 -1.13
C SER A 33 9.91 15.27 -1.83
N GLY A 34 8.95 15.99 -2.41
CA GLY A 34 9.20 17.14 -3.28
C GLY A 34 9.74 16.79 -4.68
N LYS A 35 9.89 15.50 -5.01
CA LYS A 35 10.35 15.00 -6.32
C LYS A 35 9.31 14.08 -6.96
N THR A 36 9.36 13.89 -8.27
CA THR A 36 8.55 12.85 -8.93
C THR A 36 9.13 11.48 -8.59
N ILE A 37 8.28 10.60 -8.05
CA ILE A 37 8.63 9.21 -7.75
C ILE A 37 8.26 8.35 -8.96
N THR A 38 9.23 7.65 -9.54
CA THR A 38 9.02 6.68 -10.63
C THR A 38 9.32 5.25 -10.17
N GLU A 39 10.06 5.11 -9.07
CA GLU A 39 10.43 3.83 -8.47
C GLU A 39 10.13 3.86 -6.98
N LEU A 40 9.06 3.16 -6.57
CA LEU A 40 8.69 2.98 -5.18
C LEU A 40 8.58 1.49 -4.88
N LYS A 41 9.37 0.99 -3.94
CA LYS A 41 9.20 -0.37 -3.40
C LYS A 41 8.68 -0.28 -1.97
N LEU A 42 7.59 -0.97 -1.71
CA LEU A 42 6.97 -1.10 -0.40
C LEU A 42 7.17 -2.51 0.12
N GLN A 43 7.56 -2.62 1.40
CA GLN A 43 7.53 -3.87 2.14
C GLN A 43 6.21 -3.92 2.92
N ILE A 44 5.45 -5.01 2.76
CA ILE A 44 4.16 -5.19 3.45
C ILE A 44 4.21 -6.43 4.34
N GLU A 45 4.33 -6.24 5.65
CA GLU A 45 4.40 -7.32 6.63
C GLU A 45 3.04 -7.62 7.25
N GLY A 46 2.75 -8.90 7.49
CA GLY A 46 1.44 -9.33 8.00
C GLY A 46 0.30 -9.28 6.98
N LEU A 47 0.60 -9.10 5.69
CA LEU A 47 -0.38 -9.28 4.62
C LEU A 47 -0.66 -10.77 4.42
N THR A 48 -1.90 -11.20 4.66
CA THR A 48 -2.34 -12.58 4.51
C THR A 48 -3.39 -12.76 3.42
N GLY A 49 -4.02 -11.67 3.01
CA GLY A 49 -5.08 -11.68 2.00
C GLY A 49 -4.69 -11.05 0.67
N HIS A 50 -5.71 -10.81 -0.16
CA HIS A 50 -5.52 -10.26 -1.50
C HIS A 50 -5.32 -8.75 -1.46
N LEU A 51 -4.46 -8.26 -2.36
CA LEU A 51 -4.13 -6.85 -2.53
C LEU A 51 -4.37 -6.41 -3.97
N TRP A 52 -4.85 -5.18 -4.14
CA TRP A 52 -5.09 -4.52 -5.42
C TRP A 52 -4.53 -3.10 -5.39
N GLY A 53 -4.06 -2.60 -6.54
CA GLY A 53 -3.51 -1.25 -6.66
C GLY A 53 -1.98 -1.16 -6.57
N LEU A 54 -1.30 -2.29 -6.40
CA LEU A 54 0.16 -2.42 -6.52
C LEU A 54 0.51 -3.64 -7.37
N GLN A 55 1.75 -3.72 -7.82
CA GLN A 55 2.29 -4.87 -8.53
C GLN A 55 3.30 -5.61 -7.63
N PRO A 56 3.27 -6.96 -7.55
CA PRO A 56 4.34 -7.71 -6.90
C PRO A 56 5.70 -7.41 -7.55
N ALA A 57 6.74 -7.32 -6.73
CA ALA A 57 8.12 -7.14 -7.17
C ALA A 57 9.01 -8.25 -6.59
N ASP A 58 10.28 -8.26 -6.99
CA ASP A 58 11.24 -9.23 -6.47
C ASP A 58 11.43 -9.06 -4.96
N GLY A 59 11.21 -10.15 -4.23
CA GLY A 59 11.32 -10.21 -2.77
C GLY A 59 10.02 -10.63 -2.09
N LYS A 60 10.14 -11.10 -0.84
CA LYS A 60 9.00 -11.55 -0.05
C LYS A 60 8.17 -10.33 0.39
N ASN A 61 6.90 -10.30 -0.01
CA ASN A 61 5.95 -9.23 0.28
C ASN A 61 6.45 -7.83 -0.14
N VAL A 62 7.18 -7.78 -1.25
CA VAL A 62 7.63 -6.52 -1.86
C VAL A 62 6.68 -6.17 -2.99
N PHE A 63 6.23 -4.93 -3.01
CA PHE A 63 5.29 -4.40 -4.00
C PHE A 63 5.80 -3.09 -4.58
N THR A 64 5.46 -2.81 -5.83
CA THR A 64 5.83 -1.61 -6.57
C THR A 64 4.61 -0.96 -7.22
N LEU A 65 4.80 0.23 -7.81
CA LEU A 65 3.78 0.94 -8.56
C LEU A 65 3.21 0.05 -9.69
N PRO A 66 1.89 0.10 -9.91
CA PRO A 66 1.27 -0.64 -11.01
C PRO A 66 1.57 0.04 -12.36
N LYS A 67 1.55 -0.73 -13.46
CA LYS A 67 1.88 -0.23 -14.81
C LYS A 67 1.06 0.98 -15.29
N TRP A 68 -0.16 1.15 -14.78
CA TRP A 68 -1.03 2.28 -15.11
C TRP A 68 -0.70 3.57 -14.35
N LEU A 69 0.15 3.49 -13.32
CA LEU A 69 0.68 4.62 -12.55
C LEU A 69 2.21 4.63 -12.68
N PRO A 70 2.76 5.11 -13.81
CA PRO A 70 4.20 5.10 -14.05
C PRO A 70 4.98 6.10 -13.18
N GLU A 71 4.30 7.12 -12.63
CA GLU A 71 4.91 8.13 -11.78
C GLU A 71 3.92 8.68 -10.75
N VAL A 72 4.45 9.20 -9.64
CA VAL A 72 3.71 9.92 -8.59
C VAL A 72 4.37 11.28 -8.40
N LYS A 73 3.70 12.35 -8.82
CA LYS A 73 4.20 13.73 -8.73
C LYS A 73 4.23 14.22 -7.28
N PRO A 74 4.98 15.29 -6.95
CA PRO A 74 4.93 15.91 -5.64
C PRO A 74 3.49 16.22 -5.21
N GLU A 75 3.15 15.94 -3.96
CA GLU A 75 1.81 16.08 -3.37
C GLU A 75 0.71 15.18 -3.97
N GLN A 76 1.02 14.40 -5.02
CA GLN A 76 0.07 13.45 -5.60
C GLN A 76 -0.15 12.27 -4.65
N GLU A 77 -1.40 11.84 -4.63
CA GLU A 77 -1.84 10.65 -3.89
C GLU A 77 -2.21 9.53 -4.86
N PHE A 78 -2.01 8.31 -4.41
CA PHE A 78 -2.65 7.12 -4.96
C PHE A 78 -3.07 6.21 -3.81
N ASP A 79 -3.99 5.29 -4.07
CA ASP A 79 -4.39 4.31 -3.07
C ASP A 79 -4.31 2.88 -3.57
N PHE A 80 -4.07 1.99 -2.62
CA PHE A 80 -4.18 0.56 -2.80
C PHE A 80 -5.05 -0.02 -1.68
N VAL A 81 -5.60 -1.19 -1.94
CA VAL A 81 -6.52 -1.86 -1.03
C VAL A 81 -6.11 -3.29 -0.82
N TYR A 82 -6.35 -3.80 0.37
CA TYR A 82 -6.23 -5.23 0.65
C TYR A 82 -7.37 -5.68 1.53
N VAL A 83 -7.72 -6.96 1.40
CA VAL A 83 -8.78 -7.60 2.17
C VAL A 83 -8.16 -8.75 2.93
N GLN A 84 -8.27 -8.74 4.26
CA GLN A 84 -7.81 -9.83 5.10
C GLN A 84 -8.62 -9.98 6.38
N GLU A 85 -8.39 -11.09 7.06
CA GLU A 85 -8.85 -11.32 8.42
C GLU A 85 -7.98 -10.56 9.41
N GLY A 86 -8.58 -10.01 10.45
CA GLY A 86 -7.84 -9.49 11.61
C GLY A 86 -7.16 -8.13 11.38
N PRO A 87 -5.93 -7.93 11.87
CA PRO A 87 -5.33 -6.60 12.00
C PRO A 87 -4.84 -6.03 10.66
N GLN A 88 -4.64 -4.72 10.64
CA GLN A 88 -3.99 -4.00 9.55
C GLN A 88 -2.55 -4.51 9.34
N ALA A 89 -2.14 -4.71 8.09
CA ALA A 89 -0.76 -5.01 7.72
C ALA A 89 0.17 -3.81 7.98
N HIS A 90 1.43 -4.10 8.30
CA HIS A 90 2.48 -3.09 8.49
C HIS A 90 3.13 -2.76 7.15
N ILE A 91 3.22 -1.47 6.82
CA ILE A 91 3.68 -0.99 5.51
C ILE A 91 4.84 -0.03 5.71
N SER A 92 5.94 -0.26 5.00
CA SER A 92 7.12 0.58 5.04
C SER A 92 7.74 0.78 3.65
N VAL A 93 8.45 1.89 3.47
CA VAL A 93 9.25 2.14 2.26
C VAL A 93 10.51 1.30 2.31
N LEU A 94 10.71 0.43 1.32
CA LEU A 94 11.94 -0.33 1.12
C LEU A 94 12.95 0.48 0.30
N SER A 95 12.49 1.13 -0.78
CA SER A 95 13.32 2.03 -1.60
C SER A 95 12.45 3.04 -2.36
N CYS A 96 13.03 4.21 -2.64
CA CYS A 96 12.44 5.30 -3.43
C CYS A 96 13.56 6.03 -4.20
N ASN A 97 13.29 6.52 -5.40
CA ASN A 97 14.20 7.40 -6.16
C ASN A 97 14.07 8.89 -5.82
#